data_AF-A0A7S1Z7J3-F1
#
_entry.id   AF-A0A7S1Z7J3-F1
#
_cell.length_a   1.000
_cell.length_b   1.000
_cell.length_c   1.000
_cell.angle_alpha   90.00
_cell.angle_beta   90.00
_cell.angle_gamma   90.00
#
_symmetry.space_group_name_H-M   'P 1'
#
loop_
_entity.id
_entity.type
_entity.pdbx_description
1 polymer ?
#
loop_
_entity_poly.entity_id
_entity_poly.type
_entity_poly.pdbx_seq_one_letter_code
_entity_poly.pdbx_strand_id
1 'polypeptide(L)'
;DKARVQAEQVCKNLVDYDVVVGVVEHMSQSMELLRYVLDADREADEVFQSYGLGVEGDAGHTKKERRDNASPVATSEVMVHLREDKGFYKNLTLYVRYEQMITDFARGLHMQQYALFQNLLNHTVTSI
;
A
#
# COMPACT_ATOMS: atom_id res chain seq x y z
N ASP A 1 -12.75 -20.44 -15.63
CA ASP A 1 -12.54 -18.99 -15.60
C ASP A 1 -11.59 -18.64 -14.46
N LYS A 2 -10.28 -18.60 -14.72
CA LYS A 2 -9.23 -18.56 -13.67
C LYS A 2 -9.22 -17.26 -12.88
N ALA A 3 -9.54 -16.15 -13.54
CA ALA A 3 -9.57 -14.83 -12.94
C ALA A 3 -10.68 -14.73 -11.88
N ARG A 4 -11.85 -15.33 -12.15
CA ARG A 4 -12.99 -15.33 -11.23
C ARG A 4 -12.72 -16.10 -9.94
N VAL A 5 -12.08 -17.27 -10.06
CA VAL A 5 -11.71 -18.11 -8.91
C VAL A 5 -10.65 -17.43 -8.03
N GLN A 6 -9.72 -16.69 -8.63
CA GLN A 6 -8.72 -15.90 -7.88
C GLN A 6 -9.34 -14.68 -7.18
N ALA A 7 -10.27 -14.00 -7.83
CA ALA A 7 -11.02 -12.90 -7.24
C ALA A 7 -11.84 -13.36 -6.02
N GLU A 8 -12.57 -14.47 -6.16
CA GLU A 8 -13.32 -15.08 -5.06
C GLU A 8 -12.40 -15.48 -3.89
N GLN A 9 -11.19 -16.00 -4.16
CA GLN A 9 -10.23 -16.37 -3.11
C GLN A 9 -9.63 -15.18 -2.38
N VAL A 10 -9.36 -14.05 -3.06
CA VAL A 10 -8.83 -12.84 -2.41
C VAL A 10 -9.92 -12.13 -1.61
N CYS A 11 -11.15 -12.05 -2.12
CA CYS A 11 -12.30 -11.58 -1.35
C CYS A 11 -12.58 -12.48 -0.14
N LYS A 12 -12.46 -13.80 -0.32
CA LYS A 12 -12.55 -14.76 0.78
C LYS A 12 -11.41 -14.57 1.77
N ASN A 13 -10.20 -14.22 1.34
CA ASN A 13 -9.12 -13.92 2.28
C ASN A 13 -9.32 -12.57 3.01
N LEU A 14 -9.94 -11.59 2.37
CA LEU A 14 -10.33 -10.31 2.98
C LEU A 14 -11.44 -10.50 4.03
N VAL A 15 -12.38 -11.42 3.79
CA VAL A 15 -13.56 -11.68 4.64
C VAL A 15 -13.32 -12.77 5.69
N ASP A 16 -12.58 -13.84 5.36
CA ASP A 16 -12.34 -14.98 6.27
C ASP A 16 -11.10 -14.78 7.15
N TYR A 17 -10.16 -13.89 6.79
CA TYR A 17 -8.97 -13.59 7.60
C TYR A 17 -8.93 -12.16 8.17
N ASP A 18 -9.90 -11.29 7.88
CA ASP A 18 -9.97 -9.89 8.37
C ASP A 18 -8.70 -9.05 8.09
N VAL A 19 -7.97 -9.32 7.00
CA VAL A 19 -6.71 -8.60 6.70
C VAL A 19 -6.85 -7.71 5.47
N VAL A 20 -6.85 -6.39 5.71
CA VAL A 20 -6.62 -5.35 4.70
C VAL A 20 -5.13 -5.01 4.71
N VAL A 21 -4.47 -5.09 3.55
CA VAL A 21 -3.07 -4.67 3.41
C VAL A 21 -3.02 -3.27 2.81
N GLY A 22 -2.44 -2.33 3.56
CA GLY A 22 -2.12 -1.00 3.07
C GLY A 22 -0.62 -0.84 2.81
N VAL A 23 -0.26 -0.02 1.84
CA VAL A 23 1.14 0.37 1.56
C VAL A 23 1.27 1.87 1.49
N VAL A 24 2.32 2.41 2.10
CA VAL A 24 2.50 3.86 2.27
C VAL A 24 2.70 4.55 0.92
N GLU A 25 3.37 3.88 -0.02
CA GLU A 25 3.61 4.37 -1.39
C GLU A 25 2.31 4.58 -2.17
N HIS A 26 1.25 3.86 -1.79
CA HIS A 26 -0.08 3.95 -2.38
C HIS A 26 -1.12 4.24 -1.29
N MET A 27 -0.82 5.20 -0.42
CA MET A 27 -1.65 5.53 0.74
C MET A 27 -3.09 5.90 0.35
N SER A 28 -3.29 6.65 -0.74
CA SER A 28 -4.64 7.01 -1.20
C SER A 28 -5.49 5.79 -1.56
N GLN A 29 -4.90 4.83 -2.27
CA GLN A 29 -5.54 3.54 -2.63
C GLN A 29 -5.84 2.71 -1.38
N SER A 30 -4.90 2.70 -0.43
CA SER A 30 -5.05 2.03 0.86
C SER A 30 -6.18 2.63 1.69
N MET A 31 -6.30 3.96 1.71
CA MET A 31 -7.38 4.67 2.41
C MET A 31 -8.73 4.43 1.74
N GLU A 32 -8.78 4.33 0.41
CA GLU A 32 -10.01 4.04 -0.31
C GLU A 32 -10.54 2.62 0.02
N LEU A 33 -9.65 1.63 0.02
CA LEU A 33 -9.96 0.26 0.46
C LEU A 33 -10.44 0.23 1.91
N LEU A 34 -9.72 0.91 2.81
CA LEU A 34 -10.04 0.92 4.23
C LEU A 34 -11.39 1.58 4.50
N ARG A 35 -11.68 2.70 3.83
CA ARG A 35 -12.96 3.39 3.92
C ARG A 35 -14.09 2.50 3.41
N TYR A 36 -13.91 1.83 2.28
CA TYR A 36 -14.94 0.91 1.77
C TYR A 36 -15.30 -0.19 2.77
N VAL A 37 -14.33 -0.69 3.54
CA VAL A 37 -14.55 -1.74 4.54
C VAL A 37 -15.19 -1.20 5.83
N LEU A 38 -14.77 -0.03 6.30
CA LEU A 38 -15.17 0.49 7.62
C LEU A 38 -16.31 1.51 7.60
N ASP A 39 -16.52 2.17 6.47
CA ASP A 39 -17.45 3.29 6.29
C ASP A 39 -18.01 3.30 4.85
N ALA A 40 -18.75 2.23 4.52
CA ALA A 40 -19.35 2.08 3.19
C ALA A 40 -20.33 3.22 2.86
N ASP A 41 -21.03 3.72 3.89
CA ASP A 41 -22.04 4.79 3.79
C ASP A 41 -21.44 6.20 3.69
N ARG A 42 -20.10 6.32 3.77
CA ARG A 42 -19.35 7.58 3.61
C ARG A 42 -19.63 8.62 4.69
N GLU A 43 -20.06 8.23 5.87
CA GLU A 43 -20.39 9.17 6.96
C GLU A 43 -19.13 9.83 7.56
N ALA A 44 -17.99 9.16 7.47
CA ALA A 44 -16.71 9.60 8.02
C ALA A 44 -15.69 10.03 6.93
N ASP A 45 -16.15 10.36 5.72
CA ASP A 45 -15.30 10.79 4.58
C ASP A 45 -14.29 11.88 4.98
N GLU A 46 -14.69 12.86 5.79
CA GLU A 46 -13.83 13.95 6.26
C GLU A 46 -12.61 13.43 7.06
N VAL A 47 -12.82 12.39 7.87
CA VAL A 47 -11.74 11.74 8.63
C VAL A 47 -10.77 11.08 7.65
N PHE A 48 -11.26 10.28 6.71
CA PHE A 48 -10.40 9.61 5.74
C PHE A 48 -9.63 10.58 4.83
N GLN A 49 -10.24 11.69 4.43
CA GLN A 49 -9.59 12.76 3.67
C GLN A 49 -8.42 13.36 4.45
N SER A 50 -8.58 13.59 5.76
CA SER A 50 -7.50 14.12 6.62
C SER A 50 -6.27 13.20 6.71
N TYR A 51 -6.45 11.90 6.45
CA TYR A 51 -5.40 10.88 6.47
C TYR A 51 -4.91 10.45 5.08
N GLY A 52 -5.34 11.12 4.00
CA GLY A 52 -4.78 10.94 2.66
C GLY A 52 -5.66 10.21 1.67
N LEU A 53 -6.97 10.06 1.93
CA LEU A 53 -7.93 9.77 0.88
C LEU A 53 -8.01 10.96 -0.08
N GLY A 54 -7.74 10.72 -1.37
CA GLY A 54 -7.84 11.77 -2.39
C GLY A 54 -9.30 12.13 -2.66
N VAL A 55 -9.60 13.41 -2.79
CA VAL A 55 -10.93 13.89 -3.21
C VAL A 55 -11.06 13.70 -4.72
N GLU A 56 -12.14 13.08 -5.20
CA GLU A 56 -12.44 13.00 -6.63
C GLU A 56 -12.42 14.40 -7.25
N GLY A 57 -11.52 14.62 -8.21
CA GLY A 57 -11.38 15.88 -8.92
C GLY A 57 -10.33 16.86 -8.38
N ASP A 58 -9.72 16.59 -7.22
CA ASP A 58 -8.62 17.41 -6.72
C ASP A 58 -7.28 16.73 -7.02
N ALA A 59 -6.60 17.20 -8.07
CA ALA A 59 -5.15 17.09 -8.21
C ALA A 59 -4.43 17.94 -7.13
N GLY A 60 -4.99 17.97 -5.93
CA GLY A 60 -4.73 18.92 -4.87
C GLY A 60 -4.11 18.21 -3.71
N HIS A 61 -2.79 18.23 -3.73
CA HIS A 61 -1.97 18.29 -2.54
C HIS A 61 -2.70 19.01 -1.39
N THR A 62 -3.17 18.28 -0.37
CA THR A 62 -2.89 18.75 0.98
C THR A 62 -1.38 18.70 1.09
N LYS A 63 -0.74 19.84 0.78
CA LYS A 63 0.67 20.12 1.03
C LYS A 63 0.92 20.02 2.54
N LYS A 64 0.90 18.81 3.12
CA LYS A 64 1.92 18.51 4.10
C LYS A 64 3.19 18.59 3.28
N GLU A 65 3.92 19.69 3.45
CA GLU A 65 5.28 19.84 2.96
C GLU A 65 5.93 18.46 3.10
N ARG A 66 6.28 17.84 1.97
CA ARG A 66 7.21 16.71 2.00
C ARG A 66 8.46 17.29 2.62
N ARG A 67 8.56 17.18 3.95
CA ARG A 67 9.84 17.21 4.63
C ARG A 67 10.49 15.93 4.20
N ASP A 68 11.07 15.96 3.01
CA ASP A 68 12.08 15.00 2.66
C ASP A 68 13.08 15.08 3.81
N ASN A 69 13.23 13.99 4.55
CA ASN A 69 14.31 13.85 5.52
C ASN A 69 15.59 13.79 4.72
N ALA A 70 16.03 14.95 4.23
CA ALA A 70 17.26 15.13 3.49
C ALA A 70 18.39 14.89 4.49
N SER A 71 18.79 13.64 4.60
CA SER A 71 19.99 13.27 5.32
C SER A 71 21.16 14.00 4.64
N PRO A 72 22.04 14.67 5.39
CA PRO A 72 23.25 15.25 4.84
C PRO A 72 24.22 14.18 4.33
N VAL A 73 23.99 12.92 4.70
CA VAL A 73 24.80 11.77 4.29
C VAL A 73 24.07 10.98 3.22
N ALA A 74 24.76 10.73 2.10
CA ALA A 74 24.25 9.91 1.02
C ALA A 74 24.32 8.41 1.38
N THR A 75 23.30 7.65 1.01
CA THR A 75 23.27 6.18 1.22
C THR A 75 24.50 5.49 0.63
N SER A 76 25.02 5.97 -0.49
CA SER A 76 26.25 5.45 -1.11
C SER A 76 27.47 5.56 -0.21
N GLU A 77 27.60 6.64 0.54
CA GLU A 77 28.71 6.89 1.47
C GLU A 77 28.62 5.98 2.70
N VAL A 78 27.41 5.80 3.24
CA VAL A 78 27.15 4.82 4.31
C VAL A 78 27.54 3.41 3.87
N MET A 79 27.21 3.03 2.63
CA MET A 79 27.53 1.70 2.09
C MET A 79 29.04 1.45 1.94
N VAL A 80 29.86 2.49 1.78
CA VAL A 80 31.33 2.32 1.76
C VAL A 80 31.82 1.84 3.11
N HIS A 81 31.44 2.51 4.19
CA HIS A 81 31.84 2.14 5.55
C HIS A 81 31.27 0.80 5.99
N LEU A 82 30.01 0.51 5.66
CA LEU A 82 29.38 -0.75 6.03
C LEU A 82 30.04 -1.97 5.38
N ARG A 83 30.74 -1.81 4.24
CA ARG A 83 31.48 -2.89 3.57
C ARG A 83 32.82 -3.21 4.23
N GLU A 84 33.35 -2.31 5.06
CA GLU A 84 34.63 -2.51 5.75
C GLU A 84 34.51 -3.66 6.77
N ASP A 85 33.36 -3.79 7.43
CA ASP A 85 33.01 -4.96 8.25
C ASP A 85 32.31 -6.04 7.39
N LYS A 86 33.10 -6.99 6.91
CA LYS A 86 32.61 -8.09 6.07
C LYS A 86 31.57 -8.98 6.78
N GLY A 87 31.67 -9.16 8.09
CA GLY A 87 30.75 -9.99 8.86
C GLY A 87 29.39 -9.32 8.99
N PHE A 88 29.41 -8.05 9.39
CA PHE A 88 28.21 -7.21 9.47
C PHE A 88 27.55 -7.02 8.10
N TYR A 89 28.32 -6.69 7.06
CA TYR A 89 27.79 -6.43 5.72
C TYR A 89 27.00 -7.62 5.16
N LYS A 90 27.51 -8.84 5.39
CA LYS A 90 26.85 -10.07 4.98
C LYS A 90 25.48 -10.23 5.66
N ASN A 91 25.42 -9.99 6.96
CA ASN A 91 24.17 -10.09 7.73
C ASN A 91 23.18 -9.00 7.33
N LEU A 92 23.65 -7.77 7.16
CA LEU A 92 22.83 -6.65 6.70
C LEU A 92 22.22 -6.94 5.31
N THR A 93 23.03 -7.40 4.36
CA THR A 93 22.55 -7.73 3.00
C THR A 93 21.47 -8.81 3.05
N LEU A 94 21.65 -9.82 3.92
CA LEU A 94 20.66 -10.87 4.09
C LEU A 94 19.36 -10.34 4.71
N TYR A 95 19.46 -9.46 5.71
CA TYR A 95 18.30 -8.81 6.31
C TYR A 95 17.53 -7.97 5.30
N VAL A 96 18.21 -7.07 4.57
CA VAL A 96 17.60 -6.21 3.55
C VAL A 96 16.96 -7.05 2.45
N ARG A 97 17.57 -8.18 2.07
CA ARG A 97 16.96 -9.11 1.11
C ARG A 97 15.63 -9.66 1.61
N TYR A 98 15.55 -10.09 2.86
CA TYR A 98 14.29 -10.61 3.42
C TYR A 98 13.24 -9.52 3.60
N GLU A 99 13.65 -8.34 4.04
CA GLU A 99 12.77 -7.17 4.10
C GLU A 99 12.18 -6.87 2.71
N GLN A 100 13.03 -6.81 1.68
CA GLN A 100 12.59 -6.58 0.30
C GLN A 100 11.58 -7.64 -0.16
N MET A 101 11.82 -8.92 0.15
CA MET A 101 10.88 -10.00 -0.19
C MET A 101 9.51 -9.82 0.48
N ILE A 102 9.49 -9.41 1.75
CA ILE A 102 8.25 -9.14 2.50
C ILE A 102 7.52 -7.94 1.89
N THR A 103 8.24 -6.84 1.65
CA THR A 103 7.70 -5.62 1.05
C THR A 103 7.14 -5.88 -0.34
N ASP A 104 7.85 -6.64 -1.18
CA ASP A 104 7.39 -7.00 -2.53
C ASP A 104 6.12 -7.85 -2.49
N PHE A 105 6.06 -8.81 -1.56
CA PHE A 105 4.88 -9.63 -1.36
C PHE A 105 3.67 -8.79 -0.91
N ALA A 106 3.85 -7.96 0.12
CA ALA A 106 2.78 -7.10 0.65
C ALA A 106 2.26 -6.12 -0.41
N ARG A 107 3.17 -5.50 -1.17
CA ARG A 107 2.82 -4.64 -2.30
C ARG A 107 2.07 -5.38 -3.39
N GLY A 108 2.53 -6.58 -3.77
CA GLY A 108 1.83 -7.40 -4.75
C GLY A 108 0.41 -7.75 -4.33
N LEU A 109 0.21 -8.09 -3.05
CA LEU A 109 -1.10 -8.37 -2.49
C LEU A 109 -2.00 -7.13 -2.45
N HIS A 110 -1.48 -5.98 -2.02
CA HIS A 110 -2.20 -4.71 -2.03
C HIS A 110 -2.70 -4.34 -3.43
N MET A 111 -1.83 -4.44 -4.45
CA MET A 111 -2.22 -4.16 -5.84
C MET A 111 -3.34 -5.07 -6.33
N GLN A 112 -3.31 -6.35 -5.96
CA GLN A 112 -4.37 -7.30 -6.30
C GLN A 112 -5.68 -6.95 -5.59
N GLN A 113 -5.63 -6.63 -4.29
CA GLN A 113 -6.81 -6.20 -3.51
C GLN A 113 -7.44 -4.95 -4.14
N TYR A 114 -6.63 -3.95 -4.47
CA TYR A 114 -7.10 -2.71 -5.08
C TYR A 114 -7.69 -2.93 -6.48
N ALA A 115 -7.05 -3.73 -7.34
CA ALA A 115 -7.56 -4.03 -8.68
C ALA A 115 -8.93 -4.73 -8.63
N LEU A 116 -9.12 -5.65 -7.69
CA LEU A 116 -10.40 -6.34 -7.50
C LEU A 116 -11.48 -5.40 -6.97
N PHE A 117 -11.14 -4.54 -6.02
CA PHE A 117 -12.02 -3.50 -5.53
C PHE A 117 -12.53 -2.58 -6.65
N GLN A 118 -11.62 -2.10 -7.52
CA GLN A 118 -11.97 -1.27 -8.67
C GLN A 118 -12.92 -2.00 -9.64
N ASN A 119 -12.72 -3.30 -9.88
CA ASN A 119 -13.64 -4.09 -10.70
C ASN A 119 -15.03 -4.21 -10.07
N LEU A 120 -15.10 -4.38 -8.74
CA LEU A 120 -16.36 -4.49 -8.02
C LEU A 120 -17.17 -3.18 -8.12
N LEU A 121 -16.52 -2.02 -7.94
CA LEU A 121 -17.15 -0.72 -8.16
C LEU A 121 -17.71 -0.59 -9.58
N ASN A 122 -16.92 -0.93 -10.61
CA ASN A 122 -17.35 -0.83 -12.02
C ASN A 122 -18.54 -1.75 -12.36
N HIS A 123 -18.59 -2.97 -11.81
CA HIS A 123 -19.71 -3.88 -12.06
C HIS A 123 -20.99 -3.50 -11.34
N THR A 124 -20.89 -2.85 -10.17
CA THR A 124 -22.05 -2.34 -9.43
C THR A 124 -22.74 -1.20 -10.18
N VAL A 125 -21.96 -0.37 -10.89
CA VAL A 125 -22.46 0.74 -11.71
C VAL A 125 -23.15 0.28 -13.00
N THR A 126 -22.84 -0.92 -13.52
CA THR A 126 -23.41 -1.41 -14.79
C THR A 126 -24.71 -2.21 -14.61
N SER A 127 -25.10 -2.52 -13.37
CA SER A 127 -26.28 -3.35 -13.04
C SER A 127 -27.48 -2.53 -12.52
N ILE A 128 -27.42 -1.20 -12.65
CA ILE A 128 -28.52 -0.24 -12.41
C ILE A 128 -28.91 0.35 -13.76
#